data_AF-A0A935AV47-F1
#
_entry.id   AF-A0A935AV47-F1
#
_cell.length_a   1.000
_cell.length_b   1.000
_cell.length_c   1.000
_cell.angle_alpha   90.00
_cell.angle_beta   90.00
_cell.angle_gamma   90.00
#
_symmetry.space_group_name_H-M   'P 1'
#
loop_
_entity.id
_entity.type
_entity.pdbx_description
1 polymer ?
#
loop_
_entity_poly.entity_id
_entity_poly.type
_entity_poly.pdbx_seq_one_letter_code
_entity_poly.pdbx_strand_id
1 'polypeptide(L)'
;MAPEVCDNLDNNCNGMVDEGLMTGTAVFTFGAMNNSWSEPMNWSTMQVPAPCFDVIIPTPYNVVATGSGITAKSIMIQGGASLTFTGGTSTIQGGATFGINNYGTLNITNNSNIIIQNTGNGIDNHANIQCTGVNSITITQVTQNAIQNFPGAIFMDNGTTGLTLFNITGDGISNSGSLTKNGILSGSNINGDLIFNTGTFTNGGNIDFQNGTNFPQWVIHNQGTFNNNTGAYILFPTPSTGGNVSNMGILNTAGSTMNNNGIMNLFGNSISGSGTFYNNGVINGGL
;
A
#
# COMPACT_ATOMS: atom_id res chain seq x y z
N MET A 1 21.39 -3.58 -24.70
CA MET A 1 21.90 -3.38 -23.33
C MET A 1 21.12 -2.22 -22.76
N ALA A 2 20.21 -2.50 -21.82
CA ALA A 2 19.52 -1.45 -21.08
C ALA A 2 20.44 -0.98 -19.93
N PRO A 3 20.28 0.24 -19.41
CA PRO A 3 20.90 0.61 -18.15
C PRO A 3 20.30 -0.20 -16.99
N GLU A 4 21.10 -0.60 -16.02
CA GLU A 4 20.59 -1.14 -14.76
C GLU A 4 19.84 -0.05 -13.98
N VAL A 5 18.80 -0.49 -13.28
CA VAL A 5 17.99 0.32 -12.36
C VAL A 5 17.85 -0.50 -11.10
N CYS A 6 17.85 0.13 -9.91
CA CYS A 6 17.74 -0.59 -8.64
C CYS A 6 16.40 -1.31 -8.50
N ASP A 7 16.25 -2.47 -9.11
CA ASP A 7 14.97 -3.08 -9.41
C ASP A 7 14.97 -4.58 -9.10
N ASN A 8 16.11 -5.12 -8.62
CA ASN A 8 16.36 -6.53 -8.37
C ASN A 8 16.21 -7.42 -9.62
N LEU A 9 16.28 -6.85 -10.82
CA LEU A 9 16.29 -7.56 -12.10
C LEU A 9 17.63 -7.29 -12.82
N ASP A 10 17.99 -8.20 -13.71
CA ASP A 10 19.09 -8.01 -14.65
C ASP A 10 18.50 -7.35 -15.91
N ASN A 11 18.54 -6.01 -15.98
CA ASN A 11 17.90 -5.27 -17.06
C ASN A 11 18.64 -5.43 -18.39
N ASN A 12 19.94 -5.74 -18.35
CA ASN A 12 20.78 -5.83 -19.52
C ASN A 12 21.10 -7.28 -19.97
N CYS A 13 20.57 -8.26 -19.24
CA CYS A 13 20.70 -9.71 -19.44
C CYS A 13 22.16 -10.21 -19.44
N ASN A 14 23.06 -9.59 -18.68
CA ASN A 14 24.46 -10.02 -18.61
C ASN A 14 24.76 -11.06 -17.52
N GLY A 15 23.76 -11.46 -16.74
CA GLY A 15 23.84 -12.42 -15.65
C GLY A 15 24.19 -11.80 -14.29
N MET A 16 24.33 -10.48 -14.20
CA MET A 16 24.49 -9.72 -12.96
C MET A 16 23.26 -8.83 -12.77
N VAL A 17 22.88 -8.63 -11.51
CA VAL A 17 21.70 -7.84 -11.13
C VAL A 17 22.19 -6.55 -10.49
N ASP A 18 21.58 -5.42 -10.88
CA ASP A 18 21.82 -4.10 -10.31
C ASP A 18 23.31 -3.66 -10.30
N GLU A 19 24.13 -4.16 -11.23
CA GLU A 19 25.57 -3.85 -11.24
C GLU A 19 25.89 -2.43 -11.72
N GLY A 20 27.02 -1.89 -11.27
CA GLY A 20 27.45 -0.54 -11.63
C GLY A 20 26.62 0.58 -10.99
N LEU A 21 25.62 0.25 -10.18
CA LEU A 21 24.83 1.21 -9.40
C LEU A 21 25.53 1.57 -8.09
N MET A 22 25.37 2.82 -7.66
CA MET A 22 25.83 3.25 -6.35
C MET A 22 24.85 2.74 -5.29
N THR A 23 25.31 1.82 -4.45
CA THR A 23 24.55 1.30 -3.31
C THR A 23 25.05 1.91 -2.00
N GLY A 24 24.16 2.13 -1.04
CA GLY A 24 24.58 2.61 0.28
C GLY A 24 23.42 2.84 1.23
N THR A 25 23.73 3.46 2.36
CA THR A 25 22.74 3.88 3.34
C THR A 25 22.85 5.39 3.53
N ALA A 26 21.73 6.10 3.37
CA ALA A 26 21.64 7.54 3.64
C ALA A 26 20.82 7.76 4.91
N VAL A 27 21.45 8.32 5.93
CA VAL A 27 20.80 8.69 7.19
C VAL A 27 20.57 10.20 7.17
N PHE A 28 19.36 10.64 7.50
CA PHE A 28 19.07 12.07 7.62
C PHE A 28 19.77 12.67 8.85
N THR A 29 20.45 13.81 8.68
CA THR A 29 21.32 14.45 9.68
C THR A 29 20.98 15.90 9.98
N PHE A 30 20.06 16.53 9.23
CA PHE A 30 19.71 17.96 9.37
C PHE A 30 20.90 18.92 9.17
N GLY A 31 21.95 18.52 8.43
CA GLY A 31 23.17 19.32 8.27
C GLY A 31 22.99 20.66 7.52
N ALA A 32 21.93 20.82 6.72
CA ALA A 32 21.56 22.09 6.08
C ALA A 32 20.70 23.00 6.99
N MET A 33 20.46 22.59 8.24
CA MET A 33 19.57 23.27 9.19
C MET A 33 18.14 23.46 8.69
N ASN A 34 17.66 22.54 7.85
CA ASN A 34 16.29 22.49 7.37
C ASN A 34 15.85 21.03 7.20
N ASN A 35 14.56 20.82 6.95
CA ASN A 35 13.96 19.48 6.84
C ASN A 35 13.81 18.97 5.40
N SER A 36 14.42 19.62 4.42
CA SER A 36 14.24 19.26 3.02
C SER A 36 14.94 17.95 2.68
N TRP A 37 14.23 17.02 2.05
CA TRP A 37 14.81 15.81 1.46
C TRP A 37 15.84 16.16 0.37
N SER A 38 15.57 17.20 -0.41
CA SER A 38 16.32 17.54 -1.62
C SER A 38 17.63 18.29 -1.36
N GLU A 39 18.02 18.45 -0.10
CA GLU A 39 19.25 19.14 0.29
C GLU A 39 20.38 18.13 0.57
N PRO A 40 21.46 18.10 -0.23
CA PRO A 40 22.58 17.19 -0.05
C PRO A 40 23.18 17.20 1.37
N MET A 41 23.27 18.39 1.99
CA MET A 41 23.85 18.56 3.32
C MET A 41 22.99 17.96 4.44
N ASN A 42 21.73 17.59 4.17
CA ASN A 42 20.87 16.93 5.15
C ASN A 42 21.09 15.42 5.26
N TRP A 43 22.02 14.85 4.50
CA TRP A 43 22.27 13.41 4.46
C TRP A 43 23.69 13.09 4.88
N SER A 44 23.87 11.96 5.57
CA SER A 44 25.18 11.45 6.02
C SER A 44 26.17 11.23 4.87
N THR A 45 25.66 11.06 3.65
CA THR A 45 26.41 10.84 2.42
C THR A 45 26.79 12.15 1.72
N MET A 46 26.36 13.31 2.25
CA MET A 46 26.52 14.64 1.64
C MET A 46 25.94 14.73 0.21
N GLN A 47 24.95 13.90 -0.09
CA GLN A 47 24.21 13.85 -1.36
C GLN A 47 22.77 13.42 -1.09
N VAL A 48 21.85 13.86 -1.94
CA VAL A 48 20.46 13.38 -1.90
C VAL A 48 20.45 11.87 -2.16
N PRO A 49 19.63 11.06 -1.44
CA PRO A 49 19.58 9.62 -1.62
C PRO A 49 19.33 9.22 -3.07
N ALA A 50 20.20 8.34 -3.59
CA ALA A 50 20.05 7.76 -4.91
C ALA A 50 19.09 6.55 -4.88
N PRO A 51 18.59 6.06 -6.03
CA PRO A 51 17.62 4.96 -6.08
C PRO A 51 18.07 3.66 -5.40
N CYS A 52 19.38 3.39 -5.31
CA CYS A 52 19.91 2.20 -4.66
C CYS A 52 20.29 2.38 -3.18
N PHE A 53 19.81 3.45 -2.55
CA PHE A 53 20.13 3.75 -1.15
C PHE A 53 19.00 3.34 -0.22
N ASP A 54 19.36 2.62 0.84
CA ASP A 54 18.48 2.45 1.99
C ASP A 54 18.46 3.75 2.78
N VAL A 55 17.29 4.37 2.90
CA VAL A 55 17.11 5.64 3.58
C VAL A 55 16.64 5.42 5.01
N ILE A 56 17.27 6.10 5.95
CA ILE A 56 16.88 6.09 7.36
C ILE A 56 16.56 7.52 7.79
N ILE A 57 15.36 7.71 8.32
CA ILE A 57 14.95 8.94 8.98
C ILE A 57 14.92 8.68 10.48
N PRO A 58 15.96 9.11 11.22
CA PRO A 58 16.05 8.84 12.64
C PRO A 58 15.27 9.87 13.45
N THR A 59 14.92 9.47 14.68
CA THR A 59 14.36 10.39 15.67
C THR A 59 15.37 11.46 16.06
N PRO A 60 14.96 12.72 16.31
CA PRO A 60 13.59 13.25 16.33
C PRO A 60 13.20 13.97 15.03
N TYR A 61 13.86 13.66 13.90
CA TYR A 61 13.74 14.50 12.73
C TYR A 61 12.40 14.33 11.99
N ASN A 62 11.90 15.46 11.50
CA ASN A 62 10.83 15.52 10.52
C ASN A 62 11.43 15.88 9.17
N VAL A 63 11.14 15.11 8.13
CA VAL A 63 11.67 15.29 6.77
C VAL A 63 10.54 15.59 5.80
N VAL A 64 10.75 16.50 4.86
CA VAL A 64 9.79 16.90 3.85
C VAL A 64 10.36 16.64 2.46
N ALA A 65 9.72 15.71 1.76
CA ALA A 65 10.00 15.32 0.39
C ALA A 65 9.03 16.04 -0.55
N THR A 66 9.50 17.14 -1.15
CA THR A 66 8.67 18.04 -1.97
C THR A 66 8.91 17.80 -3.46
N GLY A 67 7.83 17.62 -4.21
CA GLY A 67 7.87 17.53 -5.67
C GLY A 67 8.32 16.15 -6.18
N SER A 68 8.88 16.14 -7.38
CA SER A 68 9.30 14.91 -8.06
C SER A 68 10.79 14.61 -7.86
N GLY A 69 11.19 13.37 -8.12
CA GLY A 69 12.61 12.96 -8.08
C GLY A 69 13.06 12.44 -6.72
N ILE A 70 12.11 12.12 -5.84
CA ILE A 70 12.38 11.45 -4.58
C ILE A 70 12.53 9.95 -4.88
N THR A 71 13.74 9.44 -4.73
CA THR A 71 14.05 8.03 -4.98
C THR A 71 14.74 7.39 -3.81
N ALA A 72 14.44 6.12 -3.56
CA ALA A 72 15.14 5.30 -2.56
C ALA A 72 15.00 3.82 -2.88
N LYS A 73 15.89 3.00 -2.34
CA LYS A 73 15.77 1.55 -2.40
C LYS A 73 14.70 1.07 -1.42
N SER A 74 14.83 1.57 -0.20
CA SER A 74 13.89 1.40 0.89
C SER A 74 13.92 2.63 1.79
N ILE A 75 12.86 2.84 2.58
CA ILE A 75 12.78 3.95 3.54
C ILE A 75 12.37 3.40 4.90
N MET A 76 13.19 3.65 5.92
CA MET A 76 12.87 3.39 7.33
C MET A 76 12.59 4.72 8.06
N ILE A 77 11.40 4.85 8.64
CA ILE A 77 11.02 5.98 9.50
C ILE A 77 11.04 5.46 10.94
N GLN A 78 11.97 5.96 11.75
CA GLN A 78 12.09 5.52 13.14
C GLN A 78 10.99 6.12 14.06
N GLY A 79 10.77 5.49 15.21
CA GLY A 79 9.80 5.97 16.20
C GLY A 79 10.10 7.39 16.67
N GLY A 80 9.10 8.27 16.60
CA GLY A 80 9.24 9.70 16.93
C GLY A 80 9.77 10.57 15.78
N ALA A 81 10.13 9.98 14.64
CA ALA A 81 10.47 10.70 13.41
C ALA A 81 9.24 10.84 12.50
N SER A 82 9.33 11.72 11.49
CA SER A 82 8.30 11.79 10.45
C SER A 82 8.85 12.05 9.05
N LEU A 83 8.12 11.55 8.06
CA LEU A 83 8.33 11.83 6.65
C LEU A 83 7.05 12.36 6.04
N THR A 84 7.14 13.47 5.30
CA THR A 84 6.02 14.04 4.55
C THR A 84 6.35 14.03 3.06
N PHE A 85 5.60 13.28 2.29
CA PHE A 85 5.53 13.45 0.84
C PHE A 85 4.53 14.55 0.50
N THR A 86 4.97 15.54 -0.26
CA THR A 86 4.13 16.69 -0.63
C THR A 86 4.33 17.10 -2.09
N GLY A 87 3.38 16.70 -2.93
CA GLY A 87 3.35 16.98 -4.36
C GLY A 87 4.38 16.19 -5.15
N GLY A 88 4.09 15.98 -6.44
CA GLY A 88 4.97 15.29 -7.38
C GLY A 88 5.03 13.77 -7.17
N THR A 89 5.98 13.13 -7.86
CA THR A 89 6.12 11.66 -7.87
C THR A 89 7.36 11.22 -7.09
N SER A 90 7.16 10.26 -6.19
CA SER A 90 8.22 9.58 -5.44
C SER A 90 8.25 8.09 -5.81
N THR A 91 9.45 7.54 -6.03
CA THR A 91 9.63 6.14 -6.43
C THR A 91 10.53 5.42 -5.43
N ILE A 92 10.02 4.36 -4.82
CA ILE A 92 10.77 3.48 -3.93
C ILE A 92 10.85 2.11 -4.58
N GLN A 93 12.05 1.55 -4.75
CA GLN A 93 12.18 0.33 -5.53
C GLN A 93 13.38 -0.52 -5.15
N GLY A 94 13.22 -1.85 -5.22
CA GLY A 94 14.33 -2.78 -5.06
C GLY A 94 14.60 -3.16 -3.59
N GLY A 95 13.77 -2.71 -2.65
CA GLY A 95 13.87 -3.07 -1.25
C GLY A 95 13.56 -4.55 -1.00
N ALA A 96 14.58 -5.36 -0.67
CA ALA A 96 14.43 -6.81 -0.52
C ALA A 96 13.39 -7.24 0.54
N THR A 97 13.22 -6.44 1.59
CA THR A 97 12.28 -6.74 2.69
C THR A 97 11.02 -5.88 2.65
N PHE A 98 11.17 -4.59 2.36
CA PHE A 98 10.08 -3.62 2.35
C PHE A 98 10.44 -2.45 1.42
N GLY A 99 9.42 -1.76 0.89
CA GLY A 99 9.59 -0.43 0.31
C GLY A 99 9.68 0.62 1.41
N ILE A 100 8.66 0.73 2.24
CA ILE A 100 8.62 1.67 3.38
C ILE A 100 8.34 0.90 4.67
N ASN A 101 9.18 1.07 5.68
CA ASN A 101 8.95 0.57 7.04
C ASN A 101 8.79 1.73 8.03
N ASN A 102 7.56 1.92 8.51
CA ASN A 102 7.15 3.09 9.28
C ASN A 102 6.90 2.76 10.75
N TYR A 103 7.80 3.17 11.64
CA TYR A 103 7.61 3.20 13.09
C TYR A 103 7.25 4.58 13.64
N GLY A 104 7.25 5.62 12.78
CA GLY A 104 6.96 7.01 13.15
C GLY A 104 5.65 7.51 12.52
N THR A 105 5.72 8.65 11.85
CA THR A 105 4.59 9.21 11.10
C THR A 105 4.95 9.41 9.63
N LEU A 106 4.17 8.82 8.74
CA LEU A 106 4.23 9.05 7.31
C LEU A 106 3.03 9.88 6.87
N ASN A 107 3.29 11.07 6.32
CA ASN A 107 2.27 11.97 5.79
C ASN A 107 2.31 12.00 4.26
N ILE A 108 1.14 11.98 3.63
CA ILE A 108 1.01 12.03 2.17
C ILE A 108 -0.01 13.12 1.82
N THR A 109 0.43 14.15 1.12
CA THR A 109 -0.40 15.34 0.89
C THR A 109 -0.12 16.03 -0.45
N ASN A 110 -0.95 17.01 -0.79
CA ASN A 110 -0.75 17.93 -1.92
C ASN A 110 -0.56 17.25 -3.28
N ASN A 111 -1.40 16.29 -3.65
CA ASN A 111 -1.29 15.57 -4.93
C ASN A 111 0.03 14.79 -5.05
N SER A 112 0.44 14.13 -3.97
CA SER A 112 1.59 13.22 -3.99
C SER A 112 1.21 11.93 -4.71
N ASN A 113 2.10 11.46 -5.57
CA ASN A 113 2.04 10.15 -6.20
C ASN A 113 3.23 9.30 -5.72
N ILE A 114 2.96 8.26 -4.94
CA ILE A 114 3.99 7.35 -4.43
C ILE A 114 3.92 6.06 -5.24
N ILE A 115 5.06 5.63 -5.76
CA ILE A 115 5.22 4.38 -6.50
C ILE A 115 6.19 3.49 -5.71
N ILE A 116 5.76 2.28 -5.37
CA ILE A 116 6.58 1.29 -4.68
C ILE A 116 6.62 0.02 -5.52
N GLN A 117 7.81 -0.46 -5.89
CA GLN A 117 7.89 -1.67 -6.72
C GLN A 117 9.11 -2.56 -6.49
N ASN A 118 9.01 -3.82 -6.90
CA ASN A 118 10.08 -4.82 -6.79
C ASN A 118 10.60 -4.96 -5.34
N THR A 119 9.68 -5.05 -4.38
CA THR A 119 10.01 -5.12 -2.96
C THR A 119 9.48 -6.38 -2.29
N GLY A 120 9.94 -6.64 -1.06
CA GLY A 120 9.34 -7.68 -0.20
C GLY A 120 7.87 -7.35 0.12
N ASN A 121 7.65 -6.56 1.17
CA ASN A 121 6.39 -5.83 1.38
C ASN A 121 6.42 -4.48 0.66
N GLY A 122 5.27 -3.91 0.31
CA GLY A 122 5.21 -2.53 -0.17
C GLY A 122 5.41 -1.54 0.98
N ILE A 123 4.43 -1.49 1.90
CA ILE A 123 4.45 -0.64 3.10
C ILE A 123 4.20 -1.48 4.35
N ASP A 124 5.15 -1.44 5.28
CA ASP A 124 5.00 -1.95 6.64
C ASP A 124 4.71 -0.78 7.59
N ASN A 125 3.48 -0.72 8.10
CA ASN A 125 3.06 0.34 9.03
C ASN A 125 2.93 -0.18 10.45
N HIS A 126 3.82 0.26 11.33
CA HIS A 126 3.80 -0.02 12.77
C HIS A 126 3.25 1.16 13.60
N ALA A 127 3.01 2.31 12.99
CA ALA A 127 2.58 3.52 13.68
C ALA A 127 1.54 4.28 12.85
N ASN A 128 1.81 5.51 12.39
CA ASN A 128 0.80 6.36 11.77
C ASN A 128 1.11 6.63 10.30
N ILE A 129 0.12 6.37 9.43
CA ILE A 129 0.04 6.89 8.07
C ILE A 129 -1.15 7.84 7.99
N GLN A 130 -0.92 9.04 7.49
CA GLN A 130 -1.95 10.07 7.32
C GLN A 130 -1.93 10.58 5.88
N CYS A 131 -3.04 10.42 5.17
CA CYS A 131 -3.21 10.98 3.84
C CYS A 131 -4.24 12.11 3.90
N THR A 132 -3.91 13.26 3.29
CA THR A 132 -4.79 14.43 3.25
C THR A 132 -4.90 14.97 1.83
N GLY A 133 -6.11 15.31 1.38
CA GLY A 133 -6.37 15.74 0.01
C GLY A 133 -6.40 14.58 -0.98
N VAL A 134 -6.17 14.88 -2.25
CA VAL A 134 -6.13 13.86 -3.32
C VAL A 134 -4.69 13.39 -3.46
N ASN A 135 -4.44 12.09 -3.40
CA ASN A 135 -3.11 11.50 -3.55
C ASN A 135 -3.23 10.14 -4.24
N SER A 136 -2.10 9.56 -4.63
CA SER A 136 -2.06 8.18 -5.12
C SER A 136 -0.88 7.40 -4.51
N ILE A 137 -1.13 6.14 -4.20
CA ILE A 137 -0.12 5.15 -3.83
C ILE A 137 -0.30 3.97 -4.78
N THR A 138 0.74 3.67 -5.53
CA THR A 138 0.81 2.54 -6.46
C THR A 138 1.84 1.56 -5.94
N ILE A 139 1.45 0.29 -5.76
CA ILE A 139 2.33 -0.77 -5.27
C ILE A 139 2.30 -1.93 -6.25
N THR A 140 3.46 -2.38 -6.71
CA THR A 140 3.54 -3.48 -7.68
C THR A 140 4.77 -4.36 -7.56
N GLN A 141 4.70 -5.59 -8.08
CA GLN A 141 5.80 -6.55 -8.11
C GLN A 141 6.36 -6.80 -6.71
N VAL A 142 5.46 -7.12 -5.77
CA VAL A 142 5.86 -7.40 -4.39
C VAL A 142 5.75 -8.88 -4.08
N THR A 143 6.74 -9.41 -3.36
CA THR A 143 6.83 -10.84 -3.05
C THR A 143 6.05 -11.23 -1.80
N GLN A 144 5.54 -10.26 -1.04
CA GLN A 144 4.71 -10.43 0.15
C GLN A 144 3.47 -9.52 0.04
N ASN A 145 3.11 -8.79 1.09
CA ASN A 145 1.90 -7.98 1.14
C ASN A 145 2.15 -6.59 0.53
N ALA A 146 1.15 -6.02 -0.15
CA ALA A 146 1.30 -4.65 -0.66
C ALA A 146 1.29 -3.64 0.50
N ILE A 147 0.32 -3.75 1.41
CA ILE A 147 0.28 -2.95 2.64
C ILE A 147 0.07 -3.88 3.84
N GLN A 148 0.97 -3.81 4.82
CA GLN A 148 0.85 -4.48 6.11
C GLN A 148 0.64 -3.44 7.22
N ASN A 149 -0.57 -3.38 7.78
CA ASN A 149 -0.90 -2.49 8.89
C ASN A 149 -0.93 -3.29 10.20
N PHE A 150 0.09 -3.12 11.03
CA PHE A 150 0.31 -3.94 12.22
C PHE A 150 -0.67 -3.61 13.37
N PRO A 151 -0.79 -4.48 14.39
CA PRO A 151 -1.61 -4.20 15.57
C PRO A 151 -1.25 -2.86 16.22
N GLY A 152 -2.28 -2.05 16.54
CA GLY A 152 -2.11 -0.71 17.11
C GLY A 152 -1.72 0.39 16.11
N ALA A 153 -1.34 0.03 14.88
CA ALA A 153 -1.03 0.98 13.83
C ALA A 153 -2.31 1.58 13.21
N ILE A 154 -2.19 2.81 12.72
CA ILE A 154 -3.27 3.59 12.10
C ILE A 154 -2.85 3.96 10.67
N PHE A 155 -3.67 3.57 9.70
CA PHE A 155 -3.65 4.13 8.37
C PHE A 155 -4.93 4.94 8.17
N MET A 156 -4.82 6.25 7.98
CA MET A 156 -5.97 7.14 7.90
C MET A 156 -5.91 8.00 6.64
N ASP A 157 -6.75 7.66 5.67
CA ASP A 157 -7.01 8.48 4.49
C ASP A 157 -8.11 9.50 4.78
N ASN A 158 -7.73 10.70 5.22
CA ASN A 158 -8.66 11.82 5.45
C ASN A 158 -8.97 12.62 4.16
N GLY A 159 -8.61 12.08 3.00
CA GLY A 159 -8.88 12.68 1.69
C GLY A 159 -9.46 11.66 0.73
N THR A 160 -8.94 11.63 -0.50
CA THR A 160 -9.35 10.67 -1.54
C THR A 160 -8.12 10.00 -2.14
N THR A 161 -7.36 9.30 -1.30
CA THR A 161 -6.13 8.63 -1.74
C THR A 161 -6.44 7.38 -2.55
N GLY A 162 -6.05 7.40 -3.83
CA GLY A 162 -6.10 6.24 -4.71
C GLY A 162 -5.03 5.21 -4.31
N LEU A 163 -5.43 3.96 -4.09
CA LEU A 163 -4.55 2.82 -3.84
C LEU A 163 -4.66 1.89 -5.05
N THR A 164 -3.58 1.72 -5.80
CA THR A 164 -3.52 0.82 -6.96
C THR A 164 -2.51 -0.29 -6.70
N LEU A 165 -2.98 -1.54 -6.60
CA LEU A 165 -2.17 -2.69 -6.19
C LEU A 165 -2.13 -3.74 -7.31
N PHE A 166 -0.96 -4.11 -7.84
CA PHE A 166 -0.92 -5.13 -8.88
C PHE A 166 0.34 -5.99 -8.90
N ASN A 167 0.21 -7.28 -9.23
CA ASN A 167 1.28 -8.27 -9.16
C ASN A 167 1.82 -8.41 -7.72
N ILE A 168 0.93 -8.89 -6.84
CA ILE A 168 1.16 -9.03 -5.41
C ILE A 168 1.15 -10.53 -5.08
N THR A 169 2.23 -11.05 -4.50
CA THR A 169 2.32 -12.48 -4.16
C THR A 169 1.59 -12.82 -2.86
N GLY A 170 1.57 -11.91 -1.89
CA GLY A 170 0.77 -12.02 -0.66
C GLY A 170 -0.58 -11.32 -0.79
N ASP A 171 -1.02 -10.72 0.31
CA ASP A 171 -2.28 -9.98 0.37
C ASP A 171 -2.12 -8.57 -0.24
N GLY A 172 -3.18 -8.05 -0.86
CA GLY A 172 -3.24 -6.64 -1.24
C GLY A 172 -3.10 -5.75 -0.01
N ILE A 173 -3.96 -5.95 0.98
CA ILE A 173 -3.93 -5.27 2.26
C ILE A 173 -4.09 -6.31 3.37
N SER A 174 -3.07 -6.42 4.23
CA SER A 174 -3.12 -7.19 5.47
C SER A 174 -3.26 -6.23 6.66
N ASN A 175 -4.45 -6.15 7.26
CA ASN A 175 -4.77 -5.19 8.31
C ASN A 175 -5.05 -5.88 9.66
N SER A 176 -4.17 -5.65 10.62
CA SER A 176 -4.37 -5.99 12.04
C SER A 176 -4.56 -4.77 12.94
N GLY A 177 -4.39 -3.56 12.41
CA GLY A 177 -4.60 -2.29 13.10
C GLY A 177 -5.93 -1.63 12.76
N SER A 178 -5.94 -0.31 12.68
CA SER A 178 -7.07 0.49 12.19
C SER A 178 -6.72 1.08 10.83
N LEU A 179 -7.53 0.81 9.81
CA LEU A 179 -7.35 1.32 8.47
C LEU A 179 -8.64 1.96 7.96
N THR A 180 -8.58 3.25 7.66
CA THR A 180 -9.65 3.99 6.98
C THR A 180 -9.19 4.39 5.59
N LYS A 181 -9.99 4.06 4.59
CA LYS A 181 -9.70 4.29 3.18
C LYS A 181 -10.89 4.96 2.49
N ASN A 182 -10.67 6.15 1.92
CA ASN A 182 -11.72 7.00 1.36
C ASN A 182 -11.59 7.25 -0.16
N GLY A 183 -10.42 7.05 -0.75
CA GLY A 183 -10.25 7.13 -2.23
C GLY A 183 -10.72 5.87 -2.98
N ILE A 184 -10.09 5.55 -4.11
CA ILE A 184 -10.34 4.31 -4.89
C ILE A 184 -9.31 3.25 -4.51
N LEU A 185 -9.70 2.00 -4.28
CA LEU A 185 -8.81 0.85 -4.14
C LEU A 185 -9.05 -0.02 -5.36
N SER A 186 -8.02 -0.22 -6.17
CA SER A 186 -8.11 -1.01 -7.39
C SER A 186 -6.85 -1.85 -7.58
N GLY A 187 -6.90 -2.80 -8.51
CA GLY A 187 -5.78 -3.70 -8.72
C GLY A 187 -6.07 -4.94 -9.55
N SER A 188 -5.05 -5.78 -9.70
CA SER A 188 -5.10 -7.06 -10.43
C SER A 188 -3.92 -7.97 -10.05
N ASN A 189 -3.98 -9.27 -10.36
CA ASN A 189 -2.90 -10.22 -10.06
C ASN A 189 -2.47 -10.21 -8.59
N ILE A 190 -3.40 -10.51 -7.68
CA ILE A 190 -3.13 -10.66 -6.25
C ILE A 190 -3.29 -12.14 -5.93
N ASN A 191 -2.23 -12.80 -5.47
CA ASN A 191 -2.25 -14.24 -5.19
C ASN A 191 -2.86 -14.57 -3.81
N GLY A 192 -2.67 -13.69 -2.82
CA GLY A 192 -3.32 -13.79 -1.50
C GLY A 192 -4.73 -13.23 -1.49
N ASP A 193 -5.19 -12.77 -0.32
CA ASP A 193 -6.47 -12.07 -0.19
C ASP A 193 -6.31 -10.61 -0.68
N LEU A 194 -7.33 -10.02 -1.30
CA LEU A 194 -7.27 -8.59 -1.59
C LEU A 194 -7.24 -7.79 -0.28
N ILE A 195 -8.14 -8.11 0.65
CA ILE A 195 -8.14 -7.58 2.00
C ILE A 195 -8.22 -8.73 2.98
N PHE A 196 -7.14 -8.96 3.73
CA PHE A 196 -7.13 -9.78 4.93
C PHE A 196 -7.22 -8.86 6.15
N ASN A 197 -8.30 -8.95 6.93
CA ASN A 197 -8.57 -8.05 8.04
C ASN A 197 -8.78 -8.80 9.35
N THR A 198 -7.88 -8.63 10.31
CA THR A 198 -8.04 -9.07 11.71
C THR A 198 -8.30 -7.88 12.66
N GLY A 199 -8.07 -6.65 12.21
CA GLY A 199 -8.33 -5.41 12.94
C GLY A 199 -9.64 -4.72 12.53
N THR A 200 -9.60 -3.39 12.42
CA THR A 200 -10.73 -2.59 11.92
C THR A 200 -10.40 -2.01 10.55
N PHE A 201 -11.18 -2.38 9.54
CA PHE A 201 -11.11 -1.82 8.20
C PHE A 201 -12.37 -0.99 7.92
N THR A 202 -12.21 0.24 7.48
CA THR A 202 -13.31 1.15 7.13
C THR A 202 -13.15 1.62 5.70
N ASN A 203 -14.05 1.18 4.83
CA ASN A 203 -14.20 1.67 3.46
C ASN A 203 -15.18 2.85 3.45
N GLY A 204 -14.68 4.05 3.13
CA GLY A 204 -15.48 5.23 2.82
C GLY A 204 -15.48 5.61 1.34
N GLY A 205 -14.77 4.87 0.49
CA GLY A 205 -14.65 5.14 -0.94
C GLY A 205 -15.05 3.95 -1.81
N ASN A 206 -14.33 3.78 -2.92
CA ASN A 206 -14.62 2.72 -3.90
C ASN A 206 -13.56 1.62 -3.82
N ILE A 207 -14.01 0.37 -3.88
CA ILE A 207 -13.20 -0.82 -4.12
C ILE A 207 -13.61 -1.36 -5.49
N ASP A 208 -12.70 -1.38 -6.47
CA ASP A 208 -12.99 -1.73 -7.87
C ASP A 208 -11.94 -2.69 -8.47
N PHE A 209 -12.36 -3.94 -8.70
CA PHE A 209 -11.51 -5.03 -9.19
C PHE A 209 -12.11 -5.76 -10.40
N GLN A 210 -12.97 -5.08 -11.19
CA GLN A 210 -13.77 -5.73 -12.24
C GLN A 210 -12.96 -6.39 -13.38
N ASN A 211 -11.72 -5.96 -13.62
CA ASN A 211 -10.91 -6.35 -14.80
C ASN A 211 -9.60 -7.10 -14.46
N GLY A 212 -9.48 -7.64 -13.25
CA GLY A 212 -8.26 -8.36 -12.85
C GLY A 212 -8.10 -9.71 -13.55
N THR A 213 -6.89 -10.00 -14.04
CA THR A 213 -6.44 -11.37 -14.34
C THR A 213 -5.82 -11.92 -13.05
N ASN A 214 -5.99 -13.21 -12.74
CA ASN A 214 -5.66 -13.86 -11.46
C ASN A 214 -6.40 -13.28 -10.23
N PHE A 215 -7.44 -14.01 -9.80
CA PHE A 215 -8.31 -13.61 -8.69
C PHE A 215 -7.61 -13.86 -7.35
N PRO A 216 -7.81 -12.95 -6.37
CA PRO A 216 -7.37 -13.19 -5.00
C PRO A 216 -8.03 -14.45 -4.45
N GLN A 217 -7.41 -15.04 -3.42
CA GLN A 217 -8.02 -16.13 -2.69
C GLN A 217 -9.41 -15.69 -2.19
N TRP A 218 -9.50 -14.66 -1.35
CA TRP A 218 -10.73 -13.94 -1.04
C TRP A 218 -10.63 -12.47 -1.45
N VAL A 219 -11.72 -11.89 -1.96
CA VAL A 219 -11.77 -10.43 -2.13
C VAL A 219 -11.73 -9.74 -0.76
N ILE A 220 -12.49 -10.27 0.20
CA ILE A 220 -12.44 -9.83 1.59
C ILE A 220 -12.45 -11.04 2.50
N HIS A 221 -11.38 -11.24 3.26
CA HIS A 221 -11.31 -12.17 4.37
C HIS A 221 -11.31 -11.38 5.68
N ASN A 222 -12.46 -11.36 6.34
CA ASN A 222 -12.68 -10.62 7.57
C ASN A 222 -12.69 -11.56 8.78
N GLN A 223 -11.72 -11.36 9.67
CA GLN A 223 -11.62 -11.92 11.02
C GLN A 223 -11.74 -10.86 12.12
N GLY A 224 -11.92 -9.58 11.75
CA GLY A 224 -12.10 -8.46 12.67
C GLY A 224 -13.40 -7.70 12.41
N THR A 225 -13.32 -6.36 12.35
CA THR A 225 -14.44 -5.48 11.99
C THR A 225 -14.22 -4.88 10.61
N PHE A 226 -15.16 -5.11 9.69
CA PHE A 226 -15.19 -4.47 8.38
C PHE A 226 -16.40 -3.54 8.27
N ASN A 227 -16.17 -2.27 7.94
CA ASN A 227 -17.22 -1.28 7.74
C ASN A 227 -17.22 -0.80 6.29
N ASN A 228 -18.30 -1.04 5.56
CA ASN A 228 -18.59 -0.37 4.30
C ASN A 228 -19.56 0.79 4.57
N ASN A 229 -19.06 2.01 4.55
CA ASN A 229 -19.84 3.19 4.95
C ASN A 229 -20.87 3.59 3.90
N THR A 230 -21.83 4.44 4.31
CA THR A 230 -22.79 5.05 3.39
C THR A 230 -22.07 5.83 2.29
N GLY A 231 -22.49 5.63 1.04
CA GLY A 231 -21.86 6.24 -0.13
C GLY A 231 -20.60 5.52 -0.63
N ALA A 232 -20.11 4.52 0.11
CA ALA A 232 -19.00 3.68 -0.32
C ALA A 232 -19.49 2.54 -1.23
N TYR A 233 -18.64 2.16 -2.19
CA TYR A 233 -18.95 1.14 -3.19
C TYR A 233 -17.93 0.01 -3.16
N ILE A 234 -18.41 -1.23 -3.24
CA ILE A 234 -17.58 -2.41 -3.44
C ILE A 234 -18.05 -3.12 -4.69
N LEU A 235 -17.18 -3.17 -5.69
CA LEU A 235 -17.40 -3.80 -6.98
C LEU A 235 -16.51 -5.04 -7.05
N PHE A 236 -17.12 -6.20 -6.84
CA PHE A 236 -16.41 -7.47 -6.93
C PHE A 236 -16.02 -7.75 -8.39
N PRO A 237 -14.99 -8.58 -8.63
CA PRO A 237 -14.69 -9.04 -9.97
C PRO A 237 -15.89 -9.76 -10.59
N THR A 238 -16.10 -9.55 -11.89
CA THR A 238 -17.01 -10.43 -12.64
C THR A 238 -16.32 -11.80 -12.83
N PRO A 239 -17.00 -12.92 -12.56
CA PRO A 239 -16.46 -14.22 -12.89
C PRO A 239 -16.28 -14.31 -14.41
N SER A 240 -15.04 -14.24 -14.90
CA SER A 240 -14.74 -14.46 -16.32
C SER A 240 -15.08 -15.90 -16.72
N THR A 241 -15.69 -16.09 -17.89
CA THR A 241 -15.90 -17.39 -18.52
C THR A 241 -14.58 -17.95 -19.06
N GLY A 242 -13.64 -18.32 -18.18
CA GLY A 242 -12.40 -18.99 -18.56
C GLY A 242 -11.18 -18.54 -17.77
N GLY A 243 -10.95 -19.19 -16.62
CA GLY A 243 -9.72 -19.07 -15.83
C GLY A 243 -10.00 -18.86 -14.35
N ASN A 244 -9.87 -19.92 -13.54
CA ASN A 244 -9.87 -19.94 -12.07
C ASN A 244 -10.65 -18.83 -11.35
N VAL A 245 -11.95 -18.73 -11.63
CA VAL A 245 -12.87 -17.88 -10.87
C VAL A 245 -13.26 -18.59 -9.59
N SER A 246 -12.56 -18.24 -8.52
CA SER A 246 -13.00 -18.56 -7.18
C SER A 246 -14.30 -17.80 -6.91
N ASN A 247 -15.40 -18.47 -6.51
CA ASN A 247 -16.62 -17.78 -6.05
C ASN A 247 -16.43 -17.11 -4.66
N MET A 248 -15.18 -17.00 -4.20
CA MET A 248 -14.78 -16.55 -2.87
C MET A 248 -14.74 -15.03 -2.83
N GLY A 249 -15.94 -14.43 -2.71
CA GLY A 249 -16.10 -13.00 -2.51
C GLY A 249 -15.68 -12.62 -1.10
N ILE A 250 -16.54 -12.94 -0.13
CA ILE A 250 -16.35 -12.56 1.27
C ILE A 250 -16.31 -13.81 2.15
N LEU A 251 -15.30 -13.90 3.01
CA LEU A 251 -15.27 -14.80 4.16
C LEU A 251 -15.34 -13.96 5.44
N ASN A 252 -16.45 -14.04 6.16
CA ASN A 252 -16.64 -13.40 7.46
C ASN A 252 -16.59 -14.47 8.56
N THR A 253 -15.45 -14.64 9.21
CA THR A 253 -15.19 -15.78 10.12
C THR A 253 -15.93 -15.68 11.46
N ALA A 254 -15.98 -16.76 12.23
CA ALA A 254 -16.60 -16.74 13.56
C ALA A 254 -16.03 -15.62 14.45
N GLY A 255 -16.91 -14.84 15.09
CA GLY A 255 -16.52 -13.73 15.97
C GLY A 255 -16.21 -12.40 15.27
N SER A 256 -16.13 -12.37 13.93
CA SER A 256 -15.95 -11.12 13.19
C SER A 256 -17.27 -10.42 12.90
N THR A 257 -17.21 -9.13 12.59
CA THR A 257 -18.37 -8.30 12.24
C THR A 257 -18.14 -7.63 10.89
N MET A 258 -19.12 -7.71 10.00
CA MET A 258 -19.17 -6.93 8.77
C MET A 258 -20.43 -6.05 8.76
N ASN A 259 -20.24 -4.75 8.64
CA ASN A 259 -21.29 -3.75 8.55
C ASN A 259 -21.34 -3.20 7.13
N ASN A 260 -22.41 -3.48 6.38
CA ASN A 260 -22.67 -2.87 5.09
C ASN A 260 -23.74 -1.79 5.21
N ASN A 261 -23.33 -0.53 5.09
CA ASN A 261 -24.22 0.63 4.92
C ASN A 261 -24.13 1.24 3.49
N GLY A 262 -23.15 0.80 2.69
CA GLY A 262 -22.94 1.22 1.31
C GLY A 262 -23.54 0.27 0.27
N ILE A 263 -22.94 0.23 -0.92
CA ILE A 263 -23.35 -0.65 -2.01
C ILE A 263 -22.30 -1.73 -2.23
N MET A 264 -22.74 -2.99 -2.30
CA MET A 264 -21.90 -4.12 -2.73
C MET A 264 -22.49 -4.77 -3.99
N ASN A 265 -21.72 -4.79 -5.07
CA ASN A 265 -22.07 -5.54 -6.29
C ASN A 265 -21.23 -6.80 -6.33
N LEU A 266 -21.86 -7.94 -6.07
CA LEU A 266 -21.17 -9.22 -5.91
C LEU A 266 -20.88 -9.92 -7.23
N PHE A 267 -21.62 -9.62 -8.30
CA PHE A 267 -21.46 -10.27 -9.61
C PHE A 267 -21.38 -11.81 -9.57
N GLY A 268 -22.14 -12.47 -8.69
CA GLY A 268 -22.13 -13.93 -8.54
C GLY A 268 -21.13 -14.49 -7.52
N ASN A 269 -20.30 -13.62 -6.91
CA ASN A 269 -19.45 -14.02 -5.78
C ASN A 269 -20.27 -14.27 -4.50
N SER A 270 -19.81 -15.21 -3.68
CA SER A 270 -20.48 -15.58 -2.44
C SER A 270 -20.02 -14.76 -1.23
N ILE A 271 -20.93 -14.58 -0.28
CA ILE A 271 -20.63 -14.18 1.09
C ILE A 271 -20.77 -15.43 1.96
N SER A 272 -19.74 -15.77 2.71
CA SER A 272 -19.63 -17.00 3.48
C SER A 272 -19.08 -16.77 4.89
N GLY A 273 -19.19 -17.80 5.74
CA GLY A 273 -18.69 -17.78 7.12
C GLY A 273 -19.78 -17.59 8.16
N SER A 274 -19.39 -17.66 9.44
CA SER A 274 -20.30 -17.63 10.60
C SER A 274 -20.15 -16.37 11.46
N GLY A 275 -19.45 -15.36 10.94
CA GLY A 275 -19.37 -14.04 11.55
C GLY A 275 -20.71 -13.28 11.46
N THR A 276 -20.84 -12.21 12.23
CA THR A 276 -22.02 -11.36 12.19
C THR A 276 -21.98 -10.46 10.97
N PHE A 277 -23.09 -10.39 10.23
CA PHE A 277 -23.22 -9.57 9.04
C PHE A 277 -24.46 -8.69 9.15
N TYR A 278 -24.26 -7.38 9.22
CA TYR A 278 -25.32 -6.39 9.26
C TYR A 278 -25.41 -5.70 7.91
N ASN A 279 -26.56 -5.78 7.26
CA ASN A 279 -26.82 -5.09 6.00
C ASN A 279 -27.91 -4.03 6.15
N ASN A 280 -27.51 -2.77 6.17
CA ASN A 280 -28.38 -1.60 6.07
C ASN A 280 -28.27 -0.90 4.71
N GLY A 281 -27.32 -1.33 3.88
CA GLY A 281 -27.10 -0.85 2.51
C GLY A 281 -27.72 -1.74 1.44
N VAL A 282 -27.16 -1.69 0.24
CA VAL A 282 -27.61 -2.47 -0.93
C VAL A 282 -26.60 -3.56 -1.25
N ILE A 283 -27.11 -4.75 -1.58
CA ILE A 283 -26.33 -5.86 -2.14
C ILE A 283 -26.98 -6.24 -3.46
N ASN A 284 -26.23 -6.11 -4.55
CA ASN A 284 -26.68 -6.54 -5.88
C ASN A 284 -25.96 -7.82 -6.28
N GLY A 285 -26.73 -8.77 -6.80
CA GLY A 285 -26.24 -9.98 -7.45
C GLY A 285 -27.21 -10.41 -8.53
N GLY A 286 -26.73 -10.52 -9.77
CA GLY A 286 -27.46 -11.22 -10.83
C GLY A 286 -26.44 -11.94 -11.70
N LEU A 287 -26.59 -13.22 -12.04
CA LEU A 287 -27.66 -14.21 -11.77
C LEU A 287 -27.24 -15.21 -10.68
#